data_AF-A0A3B8XWV1-F1
#
_entry.id   AF-A0A3B8XWV1-F1
#
_cell.length_a   1.000
_cell.length_b   1.000
_cell.length_c   1.000
_cell.angle_alpha   90.00
_cell.angle_beta   90.00
_cell.angle_gamma   90.00
#
_symmetry.space_group_name_H-M   'P 1'
#
loop_
_entity.id
_entity.type
_entity.pdbx_description
1 polymer ?
#
loop_
_entity_poly.entity_id
_entity_poly.type
_entity_poly.pdbx_seq_one_letter_code
_entity_poly.pdbx_strand_id
1 'polypeptide(L)'
;MTETILQSYPENIKEAIRETLNWQGTINKKELTDREQEVLYFISLGWNEVETSQALNITPHTYRSYTRNILNKLNANNKAEAIAKAFRCGLLST
;
A
#
# COMPACT_ATOMS: atom_id res chain seq x y z
N MET A 1 20.87 -15.71 7.78
CA MET A 1 20.39 -14.90 8.92
C MET A 1 18.86 -14.90 9.02
N THR A 2 18.10 -14.72 7.94
CA THR A 2 16.63 -14.82 7.93
C THR A 2 16.08 -16.23 8.17
N GLU A 3 16.76 -17.27 7.66
CA GLU A 3 16.33 -18.67 7.83
C GLU A 3 16.33 -19.14 9.30
N THR A 4 17.21 -18.59 10.13
CA THR A 4 17.30 -18.93 11.57
C THR A 4 16.12 -18.37 12.37
N ILE A 5 15.61 -17.19 12.00
CA ILE A 5 14.50 -16.51 12.69
C ILE A 5 13.16 -17.22 12.38
N LEU A 6 13.01 -17.72 11.15
CA LEU A 6 11.79 -18.40 10.68
C LEU A 6 11.49 -19.72 11.39
N GLN A 7 12.50 -20.43 11.92
CA GLN A 7 12.28 -21.71 12.59
C GLN A 7 11.46 -21.59 13.89
N SER A 8 11.45 -20.42 14.54
CA SER A 8 10.73 -20.18 15.81
C SER A 8 9.23 -19.88 15.65
N TYR A 9 8.78 -19.55 14.43
CA TYR A 9 7.39 -19.22 14.17
C TYR A 9 6.56 -20.47 13.84
N PRO A 10 5.24 -20.49 14.10
CA PRO A 10 4.37 -21.58 13.68
C PRO A 10 4.22 -21.62 12.14
N GLU A 11 3.89 -22.80 11.58
CA GLU A 11 3.92 -23.04 10.12
C GLU A 11 3.04 -22.07 9.32
N ASN A 12 1.87 -21.70 9.84
CA ASN A 12 0.98 -20.73 9.19
C ASN A 12 1.65 -19.35 9.01
N ILE A 13 2.50 -18.94 9.95
CA ILE A 13 3.27 -17.69 9.84
C ILE A 13 4.45 -17.87 8.87
N LYS A 14 5.12 -19.02 8.87
CA LYS A 14 6.19 -19.30 7.89
C LYS A 14 5.65 -19.27 6.46
N GLU A 15 4.48 -19.84 6.21
CA GLU A 15 3.82 -19.81 4.91
C GLU A 15 3.45 -18.38 4.48
N ALA A 16 2.82 -17.60 5.36
CA ALA A 16 2.50 -16.20 5.07
C ALA A 16 3.75 -15.36 4.76
N ILE A 17 4.86 -15.59 5.46
CA ILE A 17 6.13 -14.90 5.19
C ILE A 17 6.71 -15.37 3.85
N ARG A 18 6.68 -16.68 3.56
CA ARG A 18 7.13 -17.22 2.26
C ARG A 18 6.31 -16.65 1.10
N GLU A 19 5.00 -16.57 1.22
CA GLU A 19 4.13 -15.93 0.23
C GLU A 19 4.48 -14.44 0.04
N THR A 20 4.73 -13.74 1.14
CA THR A 20 5.14 -12.33 1.10
C THR A 20 6.50 -12.15 0.42
N LEU A 21 7.45 -13.04 0.68
CA LEU A 21 8.80 -13.03 0.06
C LEU A 21 8.76 -13.47 -1.41
N ASN A 22 7.87 -14.40 -1.77
CA ASN A 22 7.67 -14.89 -3.12
C ASN A 22 6.73 -13.99 -3.95
N TRP A 23 6.34 -12.83 -3.43
CA TRP A 23 5.49 -11.89 -4.15
C TRP A 23 6.23 -11.38 -5.41
N GLN A 24 5.76 -11.83 -6.58
CA GLN A 24 6.28 -11.45 -7.91
C GLN A 24 5.53 -10.26 -8.54
N GLY A 25 4.74 -9.52 -7.76
CA GLY A 25 3.93 -8.44 -8.31
C GLY A 25 4.79 -7.28 -8.81
N THR A 26 4.69 -6.97 -10.10
CA THR A 26 5.21 -5.71 -10.64
C THR A 26 4.03 -4.76 -10.82
N ILE A 27 3.71 -3.94 -9.82
CA ILE A 27 2.75 -2.86 -10.06
C ILE A 27 3.48 -1.76 -10.83
N ASN A 28 3.06 -1.54 -12.07
CA ASN A 28 3.62 -0.47 -12.87
C ASN A 28 3.09 0.87 -12.34
N LYS A 29 3.99 1.85 -12.14
CA LYS A 29 3.61 3.21 -11.71
C LYS A 29 2.54 3.85 -12.58
N LYS A 30 2.44 3.44 -13.84
CA LYS A 30 1.40 3.88 -14.79
C LYS A 30 -0.02 3.43 -14.44
N GLU A 31 -0.22 2.49 -13.51
CA GLU A 31 -1.56 2.04 -13.13
C GLU A 31 -2.30 3.04 -12.23
N LEU A 32 -1.56 3.81 -11.42
CA LEU A 32 -2.10 4.89 -10.61
C LEU A 32 -2.03 6.21 -11.40
N THR A 33 -3.17 6.91 -11.45
CA THR A 33 -3.22 8.30 -11.91
C THR A 33 -2.43 9.20 -10.98
N ASP A 34 -2.01 10.37 -11.45
CA ASP A 34 -1.24 11.34 -10.65
C ASP A 34 -1.94 11.69 -9.34
N ARG A 35 -3.27 11.89 -9.36
CA ARG A 35 -4.07 12.16 -8.16
C ARG A 35 -4.14 10.99 -7.20
N GLU A 36 -4.19 9.76 -7.70
CA GLU A 36 -4.13 8.57 -6.84
C GLU A 36 -2.74 8.41 -6.20
N GLN A 37 -1.67 8.76 -6.92
CA GLN A 37 -0.31 8.77 -6.37
C GLN A 37 -0.16 9.81 -5.27
N GLU A 38 -0.68 11.03 -5.47
CA GLU A 38 -0.70 12.07 -4.44
C GLU A 38 -1.46 11.61 -3.19
N VAL A 39 -2.68 11.09 -3.35
CA VAL A 39 -3.47 10.57 -2.21
C VAL A 39 -2.74 9.45 -1.49
N LEU A 40 -2.14 8.50 -2.23
CA LEU A 40 -1.36 7.40 -1.66
C LEU A 40 -0.13 7.91 -0.90
N TYR A 41 0.52 8.98 -1.36
CA TYR A 41 1.63 9.63 -0.69
C TYR A 41 1.20 10.24 0.65
N PHE A 42 0.10 11.01 0.70
CA PHE A 42 -0.39 11.53 1.99
C PHE A 42 -0.80 10.42 2.96
N ILE A 43 -1.41 9.35 2.44
CA ILE A 43 -1.75 8.17 3.24
C ILE A 43 -0.48 7.52 3.84
N SER A 44 0.63 7.47 3.09
CA SER A 44 1.90 6.89 3.61
C SER A 44 2.56 7.76 4.67
N LEU A 45 2.30 9.07 4.67
CA LEU A 45 2.69 9.99 5.74
C LEU A 45 1.84 9.87 7.02
N GLY A 46 0.82 9.01 7.01
CA GLY A 46 -0.08 8.80 8.14
C GLY A 46 -1.26 9.78 8.22
N TRP A 47 -1.49 10.57 7.17
CA TRP A 47 -2.57 11.55 7.16
C TRP A 47 -3.94 10.89 7.09
N ASN A 48 -4.92 11.52 7.72
CA ASN A 48 -6.31 11.06 7.72
C ASN A 48 -7.12 11.66 6.55
N GLU A 49 -8.39 11.24 6.45
CA GLU A 49 -9.30 11.68 5.39
C GLU A 49 -9.47 13.20 5.35
N VAL A 50 -9.63 13.86 6.50
CA VAL A 50 -9.86 15.30 6.58
C VAL A 50 -8.60 16.06 6.17
N GLU A 51 -7.44 15.68 6.72
CA GLU A 51 -6.14 16.31 6.42
C GLU A 51 -5.81 16.20 4.94
N THR A 52 -5.95 14.99 4.37
CA THR A 52 -5.64 14.74 2.95
C THR A 52 -6.61 15.49 2.03
N SER A 53 -7.91 15.48 2.36
CA SER A 53 -8.91 16.22 1.60
C SER A 53 -8.64 17.72 1.57
N GLN A 54 -8.24 18.30 2.71
CA GLN A 54 -7.89 19.71 2.81
C GLN A 54 -6.63 20.04 2.01
N ALA A 55 -5.54 19.26 2.16
CA ALA A 55 -4.30 19.54 1.44
C ALA A 55 -4.42 19.40 -0.07
N LEU A 56 -5.24 18.45 -0.55
CA LEU A 56 -5.45 18.24 -1.97
C LEU A 56 -6.61 19.07 -2.56
N ASN A 57 -7.30 19.86 -1.74
CA ASN A 57 -8.49 20.62 -2.12
C ASN A 57 -9.56 19.73 -2.80
N ILE A 58 -9.86 18.57 -2.19
CA ILE A 58 -10.88 17.62 -2.64
C ILE A 58 -11.89 17.33 -1.53
N THR A 59 -13.08 16.85 -1.89
CA THR A 59 -14.07 16.48 -0.88
C THR A 59 -13.69 15.18 -0.16
N PRO A 60 -14.18 14.94 1.07
CA PRO A 60 -14.01 13.67 1.76
C PRO A 60 -14.57 12.47 0.96
N HIS A 61 -15.68 12.69 0.24
CA HIS A 61 -16.22 11.70 -0.70
C HIS A 61 -15.23 11.36 -1.83
N THR A 62 -14.60 12.38 -2.42
CA THR A 62 -13.58 12.21 -3.47
C THR A 62 -12.35 11.46 -2.94
N TYR A 63 -11.87 11.78 -1.72
CA TYR A 63 -10.78 11.04 -1.06
C TYR A 63 -11.11 9.56 -0.90
N ARG A 64 -12.32 9.21 -0.43
CA ARG A 64 -12.74 7.81 -0.31
C ARG A 64 -12.79 7.09 -1.66
N SER A 65 -13.15 7.81 -2.72
CA SER A 65 -13.14 7.26 -4.08
C SER A 65 -11.73 7.01 -4.60
N TYR A 66 -10.80 7.94 -4.41
CA TYR A 66 -9.38 7.68 -4.72
C TYR A 66 -8.83 6.52 -3.90
N THR A 67 -9.10 6.48 -2.59
CA THR A 67 -8.67 5.39 -1.72
C THR A 67 -9.16 4.04 -2.23
N ARG A 68 -10.45 3.92 -2.59
CA ARG A 68 -11.01 2.67 -3.14
C ARG A 68 -10.31 2.26 -4.44
N ASN A 69 -10.08 3.21 -5.34
CA ASN A 69 -9.41 2.91 -6.61
C ASN A 69 -7.96 2.46 -6.39
N ILE A 70 -7.24 3.11 -5.48
CA ILE A 70 -5.88 2.73 -5.07
C ILE A 70 -5.88 1.29 -4.52
N LEU A 71 -6.78 0.98 -3.59
CA LEU A 71 -6.89 -0.37 -3.02
C LEU A 71 -7.14 -1.42 -4.11
N ASN A 72 -8.07 -1.16 -5.03
CA ASN A 72 -8.38 -2.07 -6.12
C ASN A 72 -7.18 -2.26 -7.07
N LYS A 73 -6.52 -1.17 -7.48
CA LYS A 73 -5.36 -1.20 -8.39
C LYS A 73 -4.15 -1.90 -7.77
N LEU A 74 -3.92 -1.70 -6.47
CA LEU A 74 -2.87 -2.39 -5.74
C LEU A 74 -3.29 -3.78 -5.24
N ASN A 75 -4.51 -4.23 -5.58
CA ASN A 75 -5.12 -5.46 -5.08
C ASN A 75 -4.96 -5.61 -3.56
N ALA A 76 -5.19 -4.55 -2.80
CA ALA A 76 -4.94 -4.44 -1.36
C ALA A 76 -6.25 -4.41 -0.58
N ASN A 77 -6.29 -5.08 0.57
CA ASN A 77 -7.48 -5.15 1.41
C ASN A 77 -7.67 -3.90 2.28
N ASN A 78 -6.58 -3.18 2.58
CA ASN A 78 -6.61 -1.99 3.42
C ASN A 78 -5.46 -1.03 3.09
N LYS A 79 -5.52 0.19 3.66
CA LYS A 79 -4.53 1.25 3.41
C LYS A 79 -3.11 0.84 3.79
N ALA A 80 -2.93 0.10 4.88
CA ALA A 80 -1.61 -0.35 5.33
C ALA A 80 -1.00 -1.36 4.33
N GLU A 81 -1.81 -2.30 3.85
CA GLU A 81 -1.40 -3.25 2.82
C GLU A 81 -1.06 -2.55 1.50
N ALA A 82 -1.84 -1.54 1.10
CA ALA A 82 -1.58 -0.72 -0.06
C ALA A 82 -0.24 0.04 0.05
N ILE A 83 0.03 0.67 1.19
CA ILE A 83 1.33 1.33 1.45
C ILE A 83 2.46 0.31 1.34
N ALA A 84 2.33 -0.84 2.00
CA ALA A 84 3.37 -1.87 1.99
C ALA A 84 3.63 -2.41 0.58
N LYS A 85 2.59 -2.63 -0.23
CA LYS A 85 2.72 -2.99 -1.65
C LYS A 85 3.38 -1.87 -2.44
N ALA A 86 2.96 -0.63 -2.24
CA ALA A 86 3.52 0.52 -2.95
C ALA A 86 5.03 0.67 -2.71
N PHE A 87 5.51 0.47 -1.48
CA PHE A 87 6.96 0.44 -1.20
C PHE A 87 7.66 -0.75 -1.88
N ARG A 88 7.09 -1.96 -1.81
CA ARG A 88 7.68 -3.15 -2.47
C ARG A 88 7.75 -3.02 -3.99
N CYS A 89 6.80 -2.32 -4.60
CA CYS A 89 6.77 -2.06 -6.04
C CYS A 89 7.66 -0.88 -6.48
N GLY A 90 8.25 -0.12 -5.54
CA GLY A 90 8.95 1.13 -5.85
C GLY A 90 8.04 2.29 -6.30
N LEU A 91 6.74 2.22 -6.00
CA LEU A 91 5.79 3.32 -6.23
C LEU A 91 5.98 4.45 -5.23
N LEU A 92 6.36 4.09 -3.99
CA LEU A 92 6.76 4.99 -2.93
C LEU A 92 8.24 4.73 -2.60
N SER A 93 8.97 5.79 -2.31
CA SER A 93 10.33 5.76 -1.80
C SER A 93 10.45 6.68 -0.60
N THR A 94 11.33 6.34 0.34
CA THR A 94 11.71 7.17 1.49
C THR A 94 12.94 8.00 1.18
#